data_AF-A0A7V2TNF0-F1
#
_entry.id   AF-A0A7V2TNF0-F1
#
_cell.length_a   1.000
_cell.length_b   1.000
_cell.length_c   1.000
_cell.angle_alpha   90.00
_cell.angle_beta   90.00
_cell.angle_gamma   90.00
#
_symmetry.space_group_name_H-M   'P 1'
#
loop_
_entity.id
_entity.type
_entity.pdbx_description
1 polymer ?
#
loop_
_entity_poly.entity_id
_entity_poly.type
_entity_poly.pdbx_seq_one_letter_code
_entity_poly.pdbx_strand_id
1 'polypeptide(L)' 'MTDSFIEVELMGVTLLGAVNSPTVLLRGEDRILFISIGPFEAAAIGWGLEDEKPIRPMTHDLIINLLAGLNC' A
#
# COMPACT_ATOMS: atom_id res chain seq x y z
N MET A 1 11.77 -23.12 12.14
CA MET A 1 11.38 -22.21 11.05
C MET A 1 12.16 -20.94 11.28
N THR A 2 13.24 -20.73 10.54
CA THR A 2 13.95 -19.45 10.53
C THR A 2 13.09 -18.48 9.73
N ASP A 3 12.25 -17.71 10.41
CA ASP A 3 11.55 -16.57 9.82
C ASP A 3 12.58 -15.48 9.52
N SER A 4 13.31 -15.61 8.41
CA SER A 4 14.02 -14.46 7.85
C SER A 4 13.01 -13.65 7.05
N PHE A 5 12.49 -12.59 7.65
CA PHE A 5 11.73 -11.59 6.90
C PHE A 5 12.61 -11.04 5.76
N ILE A 6 12.00 -10.87 4.59
CA ILE A 6 12.64 -10.26 3.42
C ILE A 6 12.08 -8.86 3.30
N GLU A 7 12.95 -7.86 3.27
CA GLU A 7 12.56 -6.48 3.01
C GLU A 7 12.09 -6.34 1.56
N VAL A 8 11.00 -5.61 1.36
CA VAL A 8 10.38 -5.41 0.05
C VAL A 8 10.07 -3.94 -0.17
N GLU A 9 10.16 -3.52 -1.43
CA GLU A 9 9.85 -2.18 -1.86
C GLU A 9 8.56 -2.16 -2.67
N LEU A 10 7.69 -1.19 -2.37
CA LEU A 10 6.48 -0.93 -3.14
C LEU A 10 6.86 -0.25 -4.47
N MET A 11 6.71 -0.99 -5.57
CA MET A 11 6.97 -0.44 -6.91
C MET A 11 5.79 0.37 -7.45
N GLY A 12 4.56 0.05 -7.04
CA GLY A 12 3.36 0.75 -7.47
C GLY A 12 2.10 -0.11 -7.49
N VAL A 13 1.03 0.44 -8.05
CA VAL A 13 -0.28 -0.20 -8.23
C VAL A 13 -0.61 -0.25 -9.71
N THR A 14 -1.08 -1.40 -10.20
CA THR A 14 -1.47 -1.62 -11.59
C THR A 14 -2.75 -2.46 -11.68
N LEU A 15 -3.29 -2.64 -12.88
CA LEU A 15 -4.41 -3.55 -13.15
C LEU A 15 -3.88 -4.84 -13.79
N LEU A 16 -4.26 -6.00 -13.27
CA LEU A 16 -3.81 -7.30 -13.77
C LEU A 16 -4.97 -8.27 -13.99
N GLY A 17 -4.83 -9.13 -15.00
CA GLY A 17 -5.77 -10.22 -15.31
C GLY A 17 -6.97 -9.79 -16.17
N ALA A 18 -7.83 -10.74 -16.52
CA ALA A 18 -8.93 -10.54 -17.45
C ALA A 18 -9.99 -9.52 -16.97
N VAL A 19 -10.15 -9.39 -15.65
CA VAL A 19 -11.09 -8.45 -15.02
C VAL A 19 -10.43 -7.14 -14.58
N ASN A 20 -9.16 -6.90 -14.95
CA ASN A 20 -8.40 -5.70 -14.55
C ASN A 20 -8.44 -5.47 -13.03
N SER A 21 -8.09 -6.48 -12.26
CA SER A 21 -8.07 -6.38 -10.80
C SER A 21 -6.93 -5.48 -10.33
N PRO A 22 -7.19 -4.49 -9.46
CA PRO A 22 -6.13 -3.68 -8.86
C PRO A 22 -5.13 -4.56 -8.11
N THR A 23 -3.85 -4.33 -8.35
CA THR A 23 -2.76 -5.20 -7.90
C THR A 23 -1.53 -4.37 -7.52
N VAL A 24 -1.02 -4.59 -6.32
CA VAL A 24 0.23 -4.00 -5.82
C VAL A 24 1.41 -4.85 -6.29
N LEU A 25 2.47 -4.16 -6.71
CA LEU A 25 3.75 -4.77 -7.08
C LEU A 25 4.78 -4.53 -5.98
N LEU A 26 5.27 -5.60 -5.37
CA LEU A 26 6.33 -5.55 -4.37
C LEU A 26 7.59 -6.21 -4.92
N ARG A 27 8.72 -5.50 -4.89
CA ARG A 27 10.03 -6.02 -5.27
C ARG A 27 10.80 -6.47 -4.04
N GLY A 28 11.28 -7.70 -4.03
CA GLY A 28 12.19 -8.22 -3.01
C GLY A 28 13.31 -9.00 -3.66
N GLU A 29 14.56 -8.60 -3.41
CA GLU A 29 15.74 -9.17 -4.07
C GLU A 29 15.54 -9.22 -5.61
N ASP A 30 15.59 -10.41 -6.20
CA ASP A 30 15.40 -10.65 -7.64
C ASP A 30 13.97 -11.12 -8.01
N ARG A 31 12.99 -10.91 -7.12
CA ARG A 31 11.60 -11.38 -7.28
C ARG A 31 10.59 -10.24 -7.20
N ILE A 32 9.46 -10.44 -7.85
CA ILE A 32 8.31 -9.53 -7.78
C ILE A 32 7.11 -10.32 -7.26
N LEU A 33 6.50 -9.82 -6.19
CA LEU A 33 5.26 -10.33 -5.62
C LEU A 33 4.09 -9.44 -6.05
N PHE A 34 3.02 -10.08 -6.50
CA PHE A 34 1.77 -9.44 -6.91
C PHE A 34 0.71 -9.70 -5.84
N ILE A 35 0.12 -8.63 -5.30
CA ILE A 35 -0.96 -8.71 -4.31
C ILE A 35 -2.20 -8.02 -4.87
N SER A 36 -3.21 -8.80 -5.23
CA SER A 36 -4.50 -8.26 -5.65
C SER A 36 -5.24 -7.63 -4.48
N ILE A 37 -5.76 -6.41 -4.68
CA ILE A 37 -6.47 -5.63 -3.68
C ILE A 37 -7.77 -5.06 -4.26
N GLY A 38 -8.61 -4.50 -3.39
CA GLY A 38 -9.82 -3.83 -3.82
C GLY A 38 -9.55 -2.43 -4.40
N PRO A 39 -10.55 -1.85 -5.09
CA PRO A 39 -10.41 -0.54 -5.72
C PRO A 39 -10.21 0.61 -4.72
N PHE A 40 -10.77 0.50 -3.51
CA PHE A 40 -10.63 1.54 -2.47
C PHE A 40 -9.24 1.52 -1.85
N GLU A 41 -8.68 0.34 -1.62
CA GLU A 41 -7.30 0.18 -1.16
C GLU A 41 -6.32 0.69 -2.23
N ALA A 42 -6.57 0.36 -3.50
CA ALA A 42 -5.74 0.81 -4.61
C ALA A 42 -5.72 2.34 -4.74
N ALA A 43 -6.87 2.99 -4.60
CA ALA A 43 -6.96 4.45 -4.60
C ALA A 43 -6.20 5.06 -3.41
N ALA A 44 -6.36 4.49 -2.20
CA ALA A 44 -5.67 4.98 -1.01
C ALA A 44 -4.15 4.84 -1.10
N ILE A 45 -3.65 3.73 -1.66
CA ILE A 45 -2.21 3.52 -1.90
C ILE A 45 -1.71 4.47 -2.98
N GLY A 46 -2.48 4.67 -4.06
CA GLY A 46 -2.15 5.61 -5.12
C GLY A 46 -1.93 7.03 -4.58
N TRP A 47 -2.87 7.54 -3.79
CA TRP A 47 -2.72 8.84 -3.13
C TRP A 47 -1.51 8.92 -2.19
N GLY A 48 -1.22 7.84 -1.46
CA GLY A 48 -0.02 7.75 -0.62
C GLY A 48 1.28 7.79 -1.43
N LEU A 49 1.32 7.16 -2.60
CA LEU A 49 2.47 7.17 -3.52
C LEU A 49 2.69 8.52 -4.19
N GLU A 50 1.61 9.27 -4.44
CA GLU A 50 1.65 10.61 -5.04
C GLU A 50 1.97 11.71 -4.00
N ASP A 51 2.03 11.37 -2.70
CA ASP A 51 2.16 12.29 -1.56
C ASP A 51 1.13 13.45 -1.60
N GLU A 52 -0.04 13.19 -2.18
CA GLU A 52 -1.12 14.17 -2.24
C GLU A 52 -1.85 14.24 -0.90
N LYS A 53 -1.82 15.42 -0.26
CA LYS A 53 -2.49 15.67 1.02
C LYS A 53 -3.71 16.57 0.83
N PRO A 54 -4.93 16.02 0.83
CA PRO A 54 -6.15 16.82 0.76
C PRO A 54 -6.34 17.68 2.01
N ILE A 55 -7.22 18.68 1.92
CA ILE A 55 -7.54 19.60 3.02
C ILE A 55 -8.14 18.92 4.27
N ARG A 56 -8.62 17.68 4.14
CA ARG A 56 -9.22 16.90 5.23
C ARG A 56 -8.45 15.59 5.34
N PRO A 57 -8.07 15.15 6.55
CA PRO A 57 -7.32 13.91 6.71
C PRO A 57 -8.12 12.73 6.16
N MET A 58 -7.45 11.86 5.42
CA MET A 58 -8.02 10.60 4.94
C MET A 58 -8.01 9.54 6.06
N THR A 59 -8.54 8.34 5.77
CA THR A 59 -8.62 7.24 6.74
C THR A 59 -7.26 6.87 7.32
N HIS A 60 -6.23 6.73 6.47
CA HIS A 60 -4.88 6.38 6.93
C HIS A 60 -4.26 7.52 7.75
N ASP A 61 -4.45 8.78 7.35
CA ASP A 61 -4.01 9.94 8.13
C ASP A 61 -4.69 9.99 9.50
N LEU A 62 -5.99 9.72 9.54
CA LEU A 62 -6.76 9.69 10.79
C LEU A 62 -6.25 8.58 11.72
N ILE A 63 -5.92 7.41 11.18
CA ILE A 63 -5.33 6.30 11.95
C ILE A 63 -3.98 6.72 12.53
N ILE A 64 -3.10 7.34 11.72
CA ILE A 64 -1.81 7.86 12.20
C ILE A 64 -2.04 8.88 13.33
N ASN A 65 -2.96 9.82 13.15
CA ASN A 65 -3.27 10.83 14.17
C ASN A 65 -3.81 10.19 15.47
N LEU A 66 -4.60 9.13 15.36
CA LEU A 66 -5.12 8.40 16.50
C LEU A 66 -3.99 7.68 17.26
N LEU A 67 -3.09 6.98 16.54
CA LEU A 67 -1.93 6.32 17.14
C LEU A 67 -1.01 7.33 17.82
N ALA A 68 -0.72 8.45 17.15
CA ALA A 68 0.05 9.54 17.72
C ALA A 68 -0.60 10.12 18.99
N GLY A 69 -1.93 10.28 19.00
CA GLY A 69 -2.67 10.72 20.19
C GLY A 69 -2.68 9.72 21.34
N LEU A 70 -2.48 8.44 21.05
CA LEU A 70 -2.34 7.35 22.02
C LEU A 70 -0.89 7.09 22.45
N ASN A 71 0.08 7.86 21.92
CA ASN A 71 1.52 7.69 22.13
C ASN A 71 2.04 6.28 21.75
N CYS A 72 1.51 5.71 20.67
CA CYS A 72 1.97 4.44 20.11
C CYS A 72 2.49 4.58 18.67
#